data_AF-A0A929CK39-F1
#
_entry.id   AF-A0A929CK39-F1
#
_cell.length_a   1.000
_cell.length_b   1.000
_cell.length_c   1.000
_cell.angle_alpha   90.00
_cell.angle_beta   90.00
_cell.angle_gamma   90.00
#
_symmetry.space_group_name_H-M   'P 1'
#
loop_
_entity.id
_entity.type
_entity.pdbx_description
1 polymer ?
#
loop_
_entity_poly.entity_id
_entity_poly.type
_entity_poly.pdbx_seq_one_letter_code
_entity_poly.pdbx_strand_id
1 'polypeptide(L)'
;MKKKALIILMLLISTSLFAQNKETVNIPETNSKSMEFMSKDDSFIKKEFFDKGNIKGLKCQVLILTDINNQNKIGCLKLETSCNASYGSPANTFIGILDMDEINDCIKSLEYIKDNLLSTSPSIYTEAEFKTRDNLKFGAYYNENKKKWKAYVYTKGSKSHSAEFFNSSNISSLIDVMNNAKIEIEEKIK
;
A
#
# COMPACT_ATOMS: atom_id res chain seq x y z
N MET A 1 -46.54 -50.28 -6.11
CA MET A 1 -46.34 -48.99 -5.41
C MET A 1 -44.92 -48.74 -4.89
N LYS A 2 -44.01 -49.73 -4.87
CA LYS A 2 -42.64 -49.57 -4.32
C LYS A 2 -41.59 -48.97 -5.30
N LYS A 3 -41.84 -48.98 -6.62
CA LYS A 3 -40.90 -48.41 -7.62
C LYS A 3 -41.06 -46.91 -7.86
N LYS A 4 -42.22 -46.31 -7.52
CA LYS A 4 -42.47 -44.86 -7.69
C LYS A 4 -41.90 -44.02 -6.53
N ALA A 5 -41.65 -44.63 -5.38
CA ALA A 5 -41.05 -43.95 -4.22
C ALA A 5 -39.54 -43.68 -4.39
N LEU A 6 -38.85 -44.48 -5.22
CA LEU A 6 -37.40 -44.34 -5.40
C LEU A 6 -37.01 -43.13 -6.27
N ILE A 7 -37.89 -42.70 -7.17
CA ILE A 7 -37.61 -41.58 -8.10
C ILE A 7 -37.76 -40.23 -7.39
N ILE A 8 -38.64 -40.13 -6.39
CA ILE A 8 -38.86 -38.88 -5.64
C ILE A 8 -37.71 -38.61 -4.66
N LEU A 9 -37.03 -39.65 -4.16
CA LEU A 9 -35.88 -39.48 -3.26
C LEU A 9 -34.59 -39.04 -3.99
N MET A 10 -34.49 -39.28 -5.31
CA MET A 10 -33.32 -38.89 -6.11
C MET A 10 -33.35 -37.42 -6.59
N LEU A 11 -34.50 -36.74 -6.53
CA LEU A 11 -34.65 -35.35 -6.96
C LEU A 11 -34.38 -34.31 -5.86
N LEU A 12 -34.20 -34.73 -4.60
CA LEU A 12 -34.00 -33.83 -3.46
C LEU A 12 -32.53 -33.51 -3.14
N ILE A 13 -31.58 -34.03 -3.93
CA ILE A 13 -30.14 -33.90 -3.64
C ILE A 13 -29.43 -32.88 -4.56
N SER A 14 -30.09 -32.33 -5.59
CA SER A 14 -29.43 -31.47 -6.58
C SER A 14 -29.42 -29.96 -6.29
N THR A 15 -29.80 -29.50 -5.09
CA THR A 15 -29.78 -28.07 -4.74
C THR A 15 -28.91 -27.78 -3.51
N SER A 16 -27.59 -27.97 -3.62
CA SER A 16 -26.65 -27.44 -2.62
C SER A 16 -25.25 -27.16 -3.16
N LEU A 17 -25.10 -26.82 -4.45
CA LEU A 17 -23.80 -26.39 -5.00
C LEU A 17 -23.94 -25.18 -5.92
N PHE A 18 -24.56 -24.12 -5.40
CA PHE A 18 -24.17 -22.75 -5.73
C PHE A 18 -23.91 -22.01 -4.42
N ALA A 19 -23.02 -22.56 -3.58
CA ALA A 19 -22.19 -21.67 -2.81
C ALA A 19 -21.39 -20.91 -3.86
N GLN A 20 -21.84 -19.70 -4.22
CA GLN A 20 -20.93 -18.72 -4.78
C GLN A 20 -19.78 -18.68 -3.78
N ASN A 21 -18.64 -19.27 -4.16
CA ASN A 21 -17.37 -18.83 -3.63
C ASN A 21 -17.36 -17.34 -3.93
N LYS A 22 -17.83 -16.53 -2.97
CA LYS A 22 -17.16 -15.28 -2.72
C LYS A 22 -15.72 -15.75 -2.55
N GLU A 23 -14.93 -15.60 -3.61
CA GLU A 23 -13.56 -15.24 -3.40
C GLU A 23 -13.65 -14.13 -2.36
N THR A 24 -13.43 -14.49 -1.10
CA THR A 24 -12.85 -13.57 -0.15
C THR A 24 -11.60 -13.15 -0.89
N VAL A 25 -11.73 -12.05 -1.63
CA VAL A 25 -10.60 -11.24 -2.03
C VAL A 25 -9.87 -11.09 -0.71
N ASN A 26 -8.79 -11.85 -0.56
CA ASN A 26 -7.87 -11.71 0.55
C ASN A 26 -7.30 -10.30 0.37
N ILE A 27 -8.06 -9.29 0.80
CA ILE A 27 -7.55 -7.97 1.05
C ILE A 27 -6.55 -8.25 2.15
N PRO A 28 -5.24 -8.11 1.89
CA PRO A 28 -4.25 -8.37 2.92
C PRO A 28 -4.65 -7.53 4.13
N GLU A 29 -4.83 -8.19 5.27
CA GLU A 29 -5.16 -7.51 6.52
C GLU A 29 -4.13 -6.40 6.73
N THR A 30 -4.64 -5.17 6.88
CA THR A 30 -3.83 -4.00 7.18
C THR A 30 -3.84 -3.82 8.68
N ASN A 31 -2.65 -3.70 9.28
CA ASN A 31 -2.49 -3.39 10.70
C ASN A 31 -2.16 -1.90 10.89
N SER A 32 -2.49 -1.06 9.91
CA SER A 32 -2.28 0.39 10.01
C SER A 32 -3.30 1.01 10.95
N LYS A 33 -2.80 1.83 11.89
CA LYS A 33 -3.61 2.59 12.84
C LYS A 33 -4.52 3.57 12.13
N SER A 34 -4.04 4.18 11.05
CA SER A 34 -4.81 5.13 10.25
C SER A 34 -5.90 4.45 9.43
N MET A 35 -5.62 3.25 8.89
CA MET A 35 -6.64 2.43 8.23
C MET A 35 -7.71 1.98 9.21
N GLU A 36 -7.31 1.49 10.39
CA GLU A 36 -8.21 1.12 11.47
C GLU A 36 -9.10 2.30 11.86
N PHE A 37 -8.52 3.48 12.06
CA PHE A 37 -9.24 4.72 12.38
C PHE A 37 -10.29 5.09 11.33
N MET A 38 -9.98 4.92 10.03
CA MET A 38 -10.95 5.18 8.96
C MET A 38 -12.06 4.13 8.85
N SER A 39 -11.79 2.90 9.31
CA SER A 39 -12.73 1.77 9.21
C SER A 39 -13.68 1.64 10.41
N LYS A 40 -13.57 2.51 11.42
CA LYS A 40 -14.43 2.48 12.60
C LYS A 40 -15.90 2.70 12.22
N ASP A 41 -16.75 1.75 12.59
CA ASP A 41 -18.20 1.89 12.53
C ASP A 41 -18.68 3.03 13.44
N ASP A 42 -19.84 3.61 13.13
CA ASP A 42 -20.47 4.71 13.87
C ASP A 42 -19.60 5.97 14.09
N SER A 43 -18.63 6.20 13.19
CA SER A 43 -17.77 7.38 13.20
C SER A 43 -18.07 8.33 12.02
N PHE A 44 -17.96 9.65 12.24
CA PHE A 44 -18.01 10.64 11.16
C PHE A 44 -16.62 11.23 10.94
N ILE A 45 -15.86 10.62 10.01
CA ILE A 45 -14.46 10.96 9.78
C ILE A 45 -14.32 12.07 8.73
N LYS A 46 -13.84 13.24 9.16
CA LYS A 46 -13.34 14.30 8.26
C LYS A 46 -11.93 13.95 7.79
N LYS A 47 -11.69 14.05 6.47
CA LYS A 47 -10.38 13.80 5.84
C LYS A 47 -9.83 15.09 5.23
N GLU A 48 -8.67 15.52 5.68
CA GLU A 48 -7.96 16.69 5.14
C GLU A 48 -6.67 16.24 4.45
N PHE A 49 -6.55 16.57 3.16
CA PHE A 49 -5.43 16.16 2.31
C PHE A 49 -4.54 17.37 2.02
N PHE A 50 -3.29 17.31 2.46
CA PHE A 50 -2.29 18.33 2.21
C PHE A 50 -1.29 17.79 1.19
N ASP A 51 -1.24 18.40 0.01
CA ASP A 51 -0.37 17.96 -1.08
C ASP A 51 1.11 18.17 -0.71
N LYS A 52 1.94 17.17 -1.02
CA LYS A 52 3.40 17.19 -0.90
C LYS A 52 4.09 16.99 -2.25
N GLY A 53 3.32 17.02 -3.34
CA GLY A 53 3.80 16.92 -4.70
C GLY A 53 3.92 15.49 -5.22
N ASN A 54 4.65 15.35 -6.32
CA ASN A 54 4.82 14.09 -7.03
C ASN A 54 6.31 13.82 -7.27
N ILE A 55 6.74 12.60 -6.95
CA ILE A 55 8.09 12.12 -7.19
C ILE A 55 7.99 10.95 -8.16
N LYS A 56 8.26 11.22 -9.45
CA LYS A 56 8.32 10.18 -10.49
C LYS A 56 7.10 9.25 -10.47
N GLY A 57 5.90 9.81 -10.52
CA GLY A 57 4.65 9.03 -10.49
C GLY A 57 4.12 8.72 -9.09
N LEU A 58 4.94 8.86 -8.04
CA LEU A 58 4.50 8.73 -6.65
C LEU A 58 3.94 10.06 -6.14
N LYS A 59 2.62 10.18 -6.06
CA LYS A 59 1.95 11.30 -5.41
C LYS A 59 2.01 11.12 -3.89
N CYS A 60 2.40 12.17 -3.19
CA CYS A 60 2.56 12.17 -1.74
C CYS A 60 1.62 13.19 -1.10
N GLN A 61 0.87 12.81 -0.07
CA GLN A 61 -0.04 13.70 0.64
C GLN A 61 -0.01 13.41 2.13
N VAL A 62 0.05 14.45 2.97
CA VAL A 62 -0.28 14.30 4.39
C VAL A 62 -1.81 14.19 4.49
N LEU A 63 -2.28 13.17 5.19
CA LEU A 63 -3.69 12.92 5.45
C LEU A 63 -3.95 13.06 6.94
N ILE A 64 -4.78 14.03 7.31
CA ILE A 64 -5.27 14.21 8.67
C ILE A 64 -6.71 13.70 8.73
N LEU A 65 -6.96 12.78 9.66
CA LEU A 65 -8.24 12.17 9.93
C LEU A 65 -8.75 12.72 11.26
N THR A 66 -9.96 13.27 11.27
CA THR A 66 -10.62 13.74 12.50
C THR A 66 -11.95 13.03 12.64
N ASP A 67 -12.16 12.34 13.76
CA ASP A 67 -13.48 11.86 14.13
C ASP A 67 -14.27 13.00 14.75
N ILE A 68 -15.31 13.47 14.06
CA ILE A 68 -16.08 14.64 14.49
C ILE A 68 -16.90 14.34 15.76
N ASN A 69 -17.22 13.07 16.03
CA ASN A 69 -18.04 12.70 17.19
C ASN A 69 -17.29 12.90 18.51
N ASN A 70 -15.97 12.64 18.53
CA ASN A 70 -15.14 12.73 19.73
C ASN A 70 -13.92 13.68 19.60
N GLN A 71 -13.77 14.33 18.44
CA GLN A 71 -12.67 15.26 18.10
C GLN A 71 -11.27 14.62 18.10
N ASN A 72 -11.16 13.29 18.12
CA ASN A 72 -9.87 12.62 18.03
C ASN A 72 -9.27 12.80 16.63
N LYS A 73 -7.94 12.99 16.59
CA LYS A 73 -7.18 13.14 15.35
C LYS A 73 -6.09 12.09 15.23
N ILE A 74 -5.86 11.62 14.01
CA ILE A 74 -4.65 10.89 13.63
C ILE A 74 -4.17 11.40 12.27
N GLY A 75 -2.86 11.34 12.04
CA GLY A 75 -2.27 11.72 10.76
C GLY A 75 -1.35 10.64 10.20
N CYS A 76 -1.27 10.59 8.88
CA CYS A 76 -0.44 9.64 8.14
C CYS A 76 0.05 10.25 6.82
N LEU A 77 1.05 9.61 6.22
CA LEU A 77 1.49 9.91 4.87
C LEU A 77 0.80 8.96 3.89
N LYS A 78 -0.03 9.52 3.01
CA LYS A 78 -0.67 8.82 1.89
C LYS A 78 0.26 8.85 0.68
N LEU A 79 0.57 7.67 0.16
CA LEU A 79 1.32 7.47 -1.07
C LEU A 79 0.42 6.88 -2.14
N GLU A 80 0.49 7.42 -3.35
CA GLU A 80 -0.38 7.02 -4.46
C GLU A 80 0.42 6.89 -5.76
N THR A 81 0.20 5.79 -6.47
CA THR A 81 0.69 5.56 -7.84
C THR A 81 -0.48 5.26 -8.75
N SER A 82 -0.42 5.70 -9.99
CA SER A 82 -1.40 5.36 -11.01
C SER A 82 -0.74 4.55 -12.13
N CYS A 83 -1.43 3.51 -12.61
CA CYS A 83 -1.04 2.86 -13.86
C CYS A 83 -1.93 3.37 -14.99
N ASN A 84 -1.31 3.72 -16.12
CA ASN A 84 -2.03 4.27 -17.27
C ASN A 84 -3.11 3.32 -17.77
N ALA A 85 -4.25 3.91 -18.13
CA ALA A 85 -5.29 3.29 -18.90
C ALA A 85 -4.75 2.75 -20.24
N SER A 86 -5.00 1.48 -20.56
CA SER A 86 -5.02 1.04 -21.95
C SER A 86 -6.31 1.52 -22.62
N TYR A 87 -6.32 1.66 -23.95
CA TYR A 87 -7.46 2.19 -24.71
C TYR A 87 -8.77 1.50 -24.30
N GLY A 88 -9.67 2.25 -23.64
CA GLY A 88 -10.99 1.79 -23.18
C GLY A 88 -11.11 1.35 -21.71
N SER A 89 -10.04 1.40 -20.90
CA SER A 89 -10.11 1.09 -19.44
C SER A 89 -9.78 2.30 -18.58
N PRO A 90 -10.38 2.49 -17.39
CA PRO A 90 -9.98 3.56 -16.47
C PRO A 90 -8.56 3.31 -15.94
N ALA A 91 -7.84 4.38 -15.60
CA ALA A 91 -6.56 4.27 -14.92
C ALA A 91 -6.76 3.64 -13.53
N ASN A 92 -5.93 2.66 -13.16
CA ASN A 92 -6.01 2.09 -11.82
C ASN A 92 -5.10 2.91 -10.91
N THR A 93 -5.65 3.30 -9.77
CA THR A 93 -4.92 3.98 -8.71
C THR A 93 -4.66 3.01 -7.57
N PHE A 94 -3.43 3.01 -7.08
CA PHE A 94 -3.00 2.23 -5.92
C PHE A 94 -2.57 3.20 -4.83
N ILE A 95 -3.11 3.00 -3.63
CA ILE A 95 -2.86 3.82 -2.46
C ILE A 95 -2.26 2.92 -1.39
N GLY A 96 -1.26 3.42 -0.70
CA GLY A 96 -0.85 2.87 0.59
C GLY A 96 -0.54 3.97 1.59
N ILE A 97 -0.68 3.62 2.86
CA ILE A 97 -0.57 4.54 3.99
C ILE A 97 0.65 4.18 4.82
N LEU A 98 1.39 5.20 5.21
CA LEU A 98 2.48 5.10 6.17
C LEU A 98 2.04 5.81 7.45
N ASP A 99 1.82 5.03 8.52
CA ASP A 99 1.49 5.61 9.82
C ASP A 99 2.69 6.42 10.33
N MET A 100 2.40 7.43 11.16
CA MET A 100 3.42 8.34 11.68
C MET A 100 4.58 7.63 12.40
N ASP A 101 4.31 6.56 13.13
CA ASP A 101 5.33 5.77 13.85
C ASP A 101 6.20 4.90 12.94
N GLU A 102 5.80 4.68 11.68
CA GLU A 102 6.59 3.92 10.70
C GLU A 102 7.53 4.81 9.86
N ILE A 103 7.30 6.13 9.85
CA ILE A 103 8.03 7.08 8.98
C ILE A 103 9.54 7.02 9.22
N ASN A 104 10.00 6.98 10.49
CA ASN A 104 11.43 7.00 10.78
C ASN A 104 12.15 5.73 10.28
N ASP A 105 11.53 4.56 10.41
CA ASP A 105 12.15 3.31 9.97
C ASP A 105 12.11 3.18 8.44
N CYS A 106 11.09 3.75 7.80
CA CYS A 106 11.06 3.91 6.35
C CYS A 106 12.20 4.81 5.85
N ILE A 107 12.42 5.96 6.49
CA ILE A 107 13.53 6.87 6.16
C ILE A 107 14.87 6.16 6.28
N LYS A 108 15.15 5.50 7.42
CA LYS A 108 16.40 4.75 7.61
C LYS A 108 16.62 3.69 6.53
N SER A 109 15.55 2.99 6.13
CA SER A 109 15.62 1.97 5.08
C SER A 109 15.96 2.59 3.72
N LEU A 110 15.38 3.74 3.39
CA LEU A 110 15.67 4.48 2.17
C LEU A 110 17.10 5.06 2.15
N GLU A 111 17.56 5.57 3.29
CA GLU A 111 18.95 6.03 3.47
C GLU A 111 19.94 4.89 3.22
N TYR A 112 19.71 3.71 3.82
CA TYR A 112 20.54 2.54 3.59
C TYR A 112 20.58 2.12 2.11
N ILE A 113 19.43 2.11 1.43
CA ILE A 113 19.40 1.85 -0.01
C ILE A 113 20.27 2.85 -0.77
N LYS A 114 20.09 4.15 -0.51
CA LYS A 114 20.79 5.24 -1.19
C LYS A 114 22.30 5.19 -0.96
N ASP A 115 22.71 5.04 0.30
CA ASP A 115 24.09 5.29 0.74
C ASP A 115 24.95 4.02 0.78
N ASN A 116 24.32 2.85 0.95
CA ASN A 116 25.03 1.58 1.10
C ASN A 116 24.76 0.58 -0.03
N LEU A 117 23.59 0.59 -0.67
CA LEU A 117 23.29 -0.37 -1.73
C LEU A 117 23.63 0.16 -3.11
N LEU A 118 23.09 1.32 -3.52
CA LEU A 118 23.13 1.76 -4.93
C LEU A 118 24.53 1.92 -5.52
N SER A 119 25.57 2.10 -4.70
CA SER A 119 26.98 2.23 -5.09
C SER A 119 27.76 0.90 -5.15
N THR A 120 27.14 -0.21 -4.73
CA THR A 120 27.79 -1.53 -4.65
C THR A 120 27.44 -2.42 -5.84
N SER A 121 28.19 -3.51 -5.99
CA SER A 121 27.96 -4.52 -7.00
C SER A 121 28.17 -5.91 -6.40
N PRO A 122 27.13 -6.54 -5.80
CA PRO A 122 27.24 -7.88 -5.24
C PRO A 122 27.58 -8.91 -6.34
N SER A 123 28.23 -10.01 -5.94
CA SER A 123 28.62 -11.11 -6.84
C SER A 123 27.50 -12.12 -7.10
N ILE A 124 26.42 -12.05 -6.32
CA ILE A 124 25.23 -12.89 -6.43
C ILE A 124 23.98 -12.01 -6.41
N TYR A 125 22.88 -12.52 -6.96
CA TYR A 125 21.56 -11.89 -6.80
C TYR A 125 21.32 -11.51 -5.34
N THR A 126 21.02 -10.23 -5.12
CA THR A 126 20.79 -9.65 -3.81
C THR A 126 19.61 -8.70 -3.90
N GLU A 127 18.73 -8.74 -2.91
CA GLU A 127 17.63 -7.80 -2.75
C GLU A 127 17.50 -7.38 -1.28
N ALA A 128 16.98 -6.18 -1.06
CA ALA A 128 16.66 -5.65 0.26
C ALA A 128 15.25 -5.06 0.20
N GLU A 129 14.41 -5.39 1.18
CA GLU A 129 13.02 -4.96 1.25
C GLU A 129 12.65 -4.54 2.67
N PHE A 130 11.95 -3.40 2.77
CA PHE A 130 11.21 -2.96 3.93
C PHE A 130 9.72 -2.95 3.59
N LYS A 131 8.88 -3.45 4.51
CA LYS A 131 7.43 -3.56 4.33
C LYS A 131 6.69 -2.94 5.52
N THR A 132 5.67 -2.15 5.24
CA THR A 132 4.84 -1.49 6.26
C THR A 132 3.63 -2.33 6.65
N ARG A 133 2.93 -1.91 7.71
CA ARG A 133 1.67 -2.52 8.17
C ARG A 133 0.51 -2.40 7.17
N ASP A 134 0.58 -1.42 6.26
CA ASP A 134 -0.37 -1.26 5.16
C ASP A 134 0.11 -1.90 3.83
N ASN A 135 1.12 -2.77 3.91
CA ASN A 135 1.68 -3.47 2.74
C ASN A 135 2.33 -2.56 1.68
N LEU A 136 2.75 -1.34 2.04
CA LEU A 136 3.73 -0.59 1.25
C LEU A 136 5.05 -1.36 1.24
N LYS A 137 5.78 -1.32 0.12
CA LYS A 137 7.14 -1.88 0.05
C LYS A 137 8.12 -0.87 -0.49
N PHE A 138 9.27 -0.78 0.15
CA PHE A 138 10.43 0.00 -0.29
C PHE A 138 11.60 -0.96 -0.39
N GLY A 139 12.39 -0.87 -1.45
CA GLY A 139 13.47 -1.82 -1.60
C GLY A 139 14.33 -1.58 -2.82
N ALA A 140 15.29 -2.47 -3.01
CA ALA A 140 16.09 -2.54 -4.21
C ALA A 140 16.48 -3.99 -4.49
N TYR A 141 16.54 -4.34 -5.76
CA TYR A 141 17.10 -5.61 -6.21
C TYR A 141 18.25 -5.37 -7.18
N TYR A 142 19.26 -6.24 -7.14
CA TYR A 142 20.38 -6.17 -8.06
C TYR A 142 20.01 -6.83 -9.39
N ASN A 143 20.03 -6.06 -10.47
CA ASN A 143 19.82 -6.58 -11.81
C ASN A 143 21.15 -7.08 -12.38
N GLU A 144 21.37 -8.39 -12.33
CA GLU A 144 22.62 -9.04 -12.77
C GLU A 144 22.93 -8.75 -14.25
N ASN A 145 21.90 -8.81 -15.12
CA ASN A 145 22.04 -8.56 -16.56
C ASN A 145 22.52 -7.13 -16.86
N LYS A 146 22.04 -6.14 -16.10
CA LYS A 146 22.39 -4.72 -16.28
C LYS A 146 23.49 -4.27 -15.33
N LYS A 147 24.02 -5.18 -14.49
CA LYS A 147 25.00 -4.93 -13.42
C LYS A 147 24.70 -3.68 -12.61
N LYS A 148 23.44 -3.53 -12.18
CA LYS A 148 22.98 -2.33 -11.47
C LYS A 148 21.85 -2.62 -10.51
N TRP A 149 21.82 -1.90 -9.40
CA TRP A 149 20.67 -1.86 -8.51
C TRP A 149 19.47 -1.18 -9.16
N LYS A 150 18.28 -1.68 -8.82
CA LYS A 150 16.99 -1.08 -9.19
C LYS A 150 16.15 -0.90 -7.94
N ALA A 151 16.14 0.32 -7.41
CA ALA A 151 15.32 0.70 -6.27
C ALA A 151 13.86 0.91 -6.68
N TYR A 152 12.94 0.64 -5.76
CA TYR A 152 11.51 0.67 -6.00
C TYR A 152 10.70 1.14 -4.77
N VAL A 153 9.51 1.65 -5.06
CA VAL A 153 8.43 1.91 -4.11
C VAL A 153 7.16 1.28 -4.65
N TYR A 154 6.53 0.39 -3.90
CA TYR A 154 5.24 -0.21 -4.23
C TYR A 154 4.20 0.35 -3.28
N THR A 155 3.19 1.04 -3.82
CA THR A 155 2.06 1.51 -2.99
C THR A 155 1.12 0.38 -2.59
N LYS A 156 1.21 -0.77 -3.27
CA LYS A 156 0.53 -2.01 -2.88
C LYS A 156 1.41 -3.20 -3.20
N GLY A 157 2.10 -3.76 -2.21
CA GLY A 157 3.11 -4.79 -2.41
C GLY A 157 2.67 -6.05 -3.16
N SER A 158 1.37 -6.38 -3.19
CA SER A 158 0.82 -7.51 -3.95
C SER A 158 0.54 -7.20 -5.42
N LYS A 159 0.70 -5.96 -5.87
CA LYS A 159 0.38 -5.50 -7.22
C LYS A 159 1.61 -4.89 -7.88
N SER A 160 2.18 -5.59 -8.85
CA SER A 160 3.33 -5.11 -9.63
C SER A 160 3.10 -3.76 -10.32
N HIS A 161 1.85 -3.49 -10.72
CA HIS A 161 1.44 -2.21 -11.33
C HIS A 161 1.42 -1.01 -10.37
N SER A 162 1.66 -1.25 -9.08
CA SER A 162 1.77 -0.19 -8.06
C SER A 162 3.20 0.30 -7.83
N ALA A 163 4.15 -0.24 -8.62
CA ALA A 163 5.57 0.00 -8.44
C ALA A 163 6.05 1.22 -9.23
N GLU A 164 6.76 2.11 -8.55
CA GLU A 164 7.60 3.13 -9.17
C GLU A 164 9.08 2.84 -8.89
N PHE A 165 9.94 3.06 -9.89
CA PHE A 165 11.37 2.74 -9.78
C PHE A 165 12.21 3.99 -9.59
N PHE A 166 12.96 4.07 -8.50
CA PHE A 166 13.62 5.30 -8.06
C PHE A 166 15.12 5.27 -8.37
N ASN A 167 15.69 6.44 -8.63
CA ASN A 167 17.14 6.66 -8.56
C ASN A 167 17.51 7.32 -7.22
N SER A 168 18.81 7.53 -6.97
CA SER A 168 19.29 8.16 -5.73
C SER A 168 18.64 9.52 -5.45
N SER A 169 18.50 10.38 -6.46
CA SER A 169 17.85 11.69 -6.31
C SER A 169 16.37 11.57 -5.95
N ASN A 170 15.64 10.62 -6.55
CA ASN A 170 14.23 10.38 -6.20
C ASN A 170 14.10 9.88 -4.75
N ILE A 171 15.04 9.06 -4.29
CA ILE A 171 15.07 8.60 -2.88
C ILE A 171 15.30 9.78 -1.94
N SER A 172 16.27 10.67 -2.24
CA SER A 172 16.49 11.87 -1.44
C SER A 172 15.24 12.74 -1.35
N SER A 173 14.58 13.01 -2.49
CA SER A 173 13.32 13.78 -2.49
C SER A 173 12.21 13.12 -1.67
N LEU A 174 12.14 11.78 -1.64
CA LEU A 174 11.15 11.07 -0.84
C LEU A 174 11.45 11.15 0.64
N ILE A 175 12.72 11.05 1.04
CA ILE A 175 13.16 11.26 2.42
C ILE A 175 12.81 12.68 2.87
N ASP A 176 13.05 13.69 2.04
CA ASP A 176 12.68 15.08 2.35
C ASP A 176 11.16 15.24 2.54
N VAL A 177 10.35 14.63 1.68
CA VAL A 177 8.89 14.62 1.84
C VAL A 177 8.47 13.93 3.13
N MET A 178 9.07 12.80 3.49
CA MET A 178 8.75 12.06 4.71
C MET A 178 9.11 12.86 5.98
N ASN A 179 10.26 13.54 5.98
CA ASN A 179 10.67 14.42 7.08
C ASN A 179 9.68 15.59 7.25
N ASN A 180 9.34 16.28 6.17
CA ASN A 180 8.37 17.38 6.21
C ASN A 180 6.98 16.90 6.63
N ALA A 181 6.54 15.74 6.12
CA ALA A 181 5.25 15.16 6.45
C ALA A 181 5.14 14.84 7.95
N LYS A 182 6.20 14.31 8.57
CA LYS A 182 6.21 14.02 10.01
C LYS A 182 5.97 15.28 10.84
N ILE A 183 6.70 16.36 10.55
CA ILE A 183 6.55 17.65 11.25
C ILE A 183 5.12 18.18 11.10
N GLU A 184 4.59 18.17 9.88
CA GLU A 184 3.25 18.69 9.61
C GLU A 184 2.13 17.85 10.24
N ILE A 185 2.31 16.53 10.31
CA ILE A 185 1.38 15.65 11.05
C ILE A 185 1.40 16.01 12.54
N GLU A 186 2.58 16.13 13.15
CA GLU A 186 2.73 16.49 14.57
C GLU A 186 2.08 17.82 14.92
N GLU A 187 2.15 18.80 14.02
CA GLU A 187 1.53 20.11 14.21
C GLU A 187 -0.01 20.06 14.11
N LYS A 188 -0.55 19.25 13.18
CA LYS A 188 -1.99 19.23 12.89
C LYS A 188 -2.82 18.33 13.79
N ILE A 189 -2.20 17.32 14.40
CA ILE A 189 -2.88 16.40 15.32
C ILE A 189 -2.95 16.91 16.77
N LYS A 190 -2.21 17.99 17.08
CA LYS A 190 -2.40 18.76 18.32
C LYS A 190 -3.80 19.39 18.36
#